data_AF-A0A821WSB5-F1
#
_entry.id   AF-A0A821WSB5-F1
#
_cell.length_a   1.000
_cell.length_b   1.000
_cell.length_c   1.000
_cell.angle_alpha   90.00
_cell.angle_beta   90.00
_cell.angle_gamma   90.00
#
_symmetry.space_group_name_H-M   'P 1'
#
loop_
_entity.id
_entity.type
_entity.pdbx_description
1 polymer ?
#
loop_
_entity_poly.entity_id
_entity_poly.type
_entity_poly.pdbx_seq_one_letter_code
_entity_poly.pdbx_strand_id
1 'polypeptide(L)'
;GKRIIDELIKFSKVNYSFDLHLSGYRMAPNRCNTNENNLLIFVRNSRSFSFLLIDIDWPDNFGDEKFTIERKLAIPPQLVIIIDNVSYKTNVLEMENDIKSRYDNVVKVIRLKNKSQFDTNFVKVEFNSPKARDDILNKGYMTIDYIKHDVKEYLPQASILICSNCMGLGHFCNQCKQTNATCKVCSEQVKDVSTHQCQGVVKCLHCGGAHHSNDLKCMSLKNGLPKKEKNDTKIENDIKAAQLSNGRLDGELKHQVKVIEQLFIPVLDDIMTVLTELNIKDGRAIDADFRSRSGLWKSELKAYWDKRLKL
;
A
#
# COMPACT_ATOMS: atom_id res chain seq x y z
N GLY A 1 31.25 4.65 10.20
CA GLY A 1 30.55 3.44 9.71
C GLY A 1 29.74 2.79 10.82
N LYS A 2 30.24 1.70 11.41
CA LYS A 2 29.52 0.91 12.42
C LYS A 2 29.02 1.73 13.62
N ARG A 3 29.89 2.55 14.23
CA ARG A 3 29.54 3.43 15.36
C ARG A 3 28.32 4.32 15.07
N ILE A 4 28.29 4.97 13.90
CA ILE A 4 27.19 5.85 13.48
C ILE A 4 25.88 5.06 13.38
N ILE A 5 25.93 3.84 12.84
CA ILE A 5 24.76 2.97 12.70
C ILE A 5 24.23 2.53 14.07
N ASP A 6 25.12 2.16 14.99
CA ASP A 6 24.73 1.75 16.34
C ASP A 6 24.07 2.92 17.10
N GLU A 7 24.62 4.14 16.98
CA GLU A 7 24.02 5.37 17.53
C GLU A 7 22.68 5.72 16.87
N LEU A 8 22.53 5.54 15.56
CA LEU A 8 21.28 5.74 14.84
C LEU A 8 20.16 4.80 15.34
N ILE A 9 20.47 3.51 15.50
CA ILE A 9 19.53 2.51 16.04
C ILE A 9 19.14 2.86 17.47
N LYS A 10 20.11 3.27 18.29
CA LYS A 10 19.87 3.69 19.67
C LYS A 10 18.99 4.93 19.72
N PHE A 11 19.27 5.92 18.87
CA PHE A 11 18.50 7.16 18.76
C PHE A 11 17.03 6.87 18.39
N SER A 12 16.79 6.02 17.39
CA SER A 12 15.42 5.68 16.98
C SER A 12 14.64 4.98 18.11
N LYS A 13 15.31 4.08 18.84
CA LYS A 13 14.70 3.32 19.92
C LYS A 13 14.42 4.18 21.16
N VAL A 14 15.37 5.03 21.56
CA VAL A 14 15.27 5.84 22.79
C VAL A 14 14.30 7.00 22.60
N ASN A 15 14.39 7.74 21.50
CA ASN A 15 13.62 8.98 21.34
C ASN A 15 12.22 8.75 20.73
N TYR A 16 12.05 7.70 19.93
CA TYR A 16 10.79 7.45 19.21
C TYR A 16 10.17 6.10 19.52
N SER A 17 10.75 5.30 20.41
CA SER A 17 10.33 3.90 20.64
C SER A 17 10.21 3.10 19.33
N PHE A 18 11.06 3.43 18.34
CA PHE A 18 11.00 2.88 17.00
C PHE A 18 12.16 1.91 16.74
N ASP A 19 11.82 0.66 16.45
CA ASP A 19 12.81 -0.36 16.09
C ASP A 19 13.19 -0.24 14.60
N LEU A 20 14.36 0.36 14.35
CA LEU A 20 14.89 0.54 12.99
C LEU A 20 15.44 -0.78 12.44
N HIS A 21 14.73 -1.39 11.49
CA HIS A 21 15.15 -2.64 10.86
C HIS A 21 16.07 -2.42 9.66
N LEU A 22 17.37 -2.65 9.86
CA LEU A 22 18.40 -2.56 8.82
C LEU A 22 18.58 -3.86 8.02
N SER A 23 18.75 -3.71 6.71
CA SER A 23 19.24 -4.76 5.80
C SER A 23 20.77 -4.79 5.77
N GLY A 24 21.39 -3.62 5.91
CA GLY A 24 22.84 -3.44 5.93
C GLY A 24 23.23 -1.99 5.72
N TYR A 25 24.53 -1.72 5.67
CA TYR A 25 25.06 -0.41 5.32
C TYR A 25 26.38 -0.57 4.56
N ARG A 26 26.77 0.43 3.76
CA ARG A 26 28.08 0.47 3.10
C ARG A 26 28.56 1.90 2.95
N MET A 27 29.87 2.08 2.97
CA MET A 27 30.48 3.34 2.56
C MET A 27 30.42 3.43 1.03
N ALA A 28 30.08 4.58 0.49
CA ALA A 28 30.16 4.78 -0.95
C ALA A 28 31.63 4.71 -1.41
N PRO A 29 31.91 4.13 -2.58
CA PRO A 29 33.27 3.99 -3.09
C PRO A 29 33.92 5.33 -3.44
N ASN A 30 33.11 6.33 -3.81
CA ASN A 30 33.59 7.67 -4.10
C ASN A 30 33.74 8.42 -2.78
N ARG A 31 34.99 8.69 -2.37
CA ARG A 31 35.27 9.69 -1.34
C ARG A 31 34.84 11.04 -1.89
N CYS A 32 34.04 11.78 -1.12
CA CYS A 32 33.78 13.18 -1.44
C CYS A 32 35.07 13.98 -1.27
N ASN A 33 35.13 15.16 -1.90
CA ASN A 33 36.25 16.08 -1.69
C ASN A 33 36.36 16.40 -0.18
N THR A 34 37.58 16.33 0.36
CA THR A 34 37.98 16.67 1.74
C THR A 34 37.15 16.03 2.88
N ASN A 35 37.62 14.93 3.45
CA ASN A 35 37.18 14.28 4.70
C ASN A 35 35.70 13.83 4.83
N GLU A 36 34.88 14.02 3.81
CA GLU A 36 33.49 13.57 3.81
C GLU A 36 33.36 12.13 3.29
N ASN A 37 32.55 11.35 4.00
CA ASN A 37 32.25 9.96 3.66
C ASN A 37 30.74 9.76 3.50
N ASN A 38 30.32 9.26 2.34
CA ASN A 38 28.93 8.91 2.11
C ASN A 38 28.61 7.53 2.72
N LEU A 39 27.70 7.51 3.68
CA LEU A 39 27.19 6.27 4.28
C LEU A 39 25.83 5.92 3.66
N LEU A 40 25.78 4.81 2.95
CA LEU A 40 24.55 4.28 2.38
C LEU A 40 23.92 3.30 3.36
N ILE A 41 22.67 3.56 3.73
CA ILE A 41 21.90 2.76 4.68
C ILE A 41 20.79 2.02 3.92
N PHE A 42 20.70 0.71 4.14
CA PHE A 42 19.65 -0.13 3.56
C PHE A 42 18.75 -0.64 4.67
N VAL A 43 17.44 -0.49 4.48
CA VAL A 43 16.41 -0.90 5.44
C VAL A 43 15.61 -2.09 4.92
N ARG A 44 14.97 -2.83 5.83
CA ARG A 44 14.20 -4.05 5.48
C ARG A 44 12.76 -3.76 5.07
N ASN A 45 12.18 -2.66 5.53
CA ASN A 45 10.75 -2.41 5.37
C ASN A 45 10.43 -0.92 5.14
N SER A 46 9.21 -0.66 4.67
CA SER A 46 8.73 0.69 4.33
C SER A 46 8.60 1.60 5.54
N ARG A 47 8.31 1.07 6.74
CA ARG A 47 8.23 1.86 7.97
C ARG A 47 9.60 2.44 8.34
N SER A 48 10.64 1.61 8.36
CA SER A 48 12.03 2.03 8.57
C SER A 48 12.46 3.04 7.51
N PHE A 49 12.10 2.81 6.24
CA PHE A 49 12.39 3.76 5.17
C PHE A 49 11.74 5.13 5.42
N SER A 50 10.45 5.12 5.76
CA SER A 50 9.68 6.33 6.03
C SER A 50 10.21 7.09 7.24
N PHE A 51 10.59 6.38 8.31
CA PHE A 51 11.24 6.98 9.47
C PHE A 51 12.52 7.74 9.10
N LEU A 52 13.34 7.19 8.20
CA LEU A 52 14.56 7.86 7.72
C LEU A 52 14.31 9.04 6.78
N LEU A 53 13.09 9.17 6.21
CA LEU A 53 12.73 10.23 5.28
C LEU A 53 12.12 11.46 5.95
N ILE A 54 11.45 11.28 7.08
CA ILE A 54 10.78 12.39 7.77
C ILE A 54 11.85 13.39 8.24
N ASP A 55 11.54 14.68 8.08
CA ASP A 55 12.20 15.79 8.78
C ASP A 55 11.88 15.68 10.28
N ILE A 56 12.46 14.67 10.91
CA ILE A 56 12.50 14.51 12.35
C ILE A 56 13.56 15.48 12.87
N ASP A 57 13.46 15.89 14.13
CA ASP A 57 14.54 16.55 14.88
C ASP A 57 15.75 15.60 15.03
N TRP A 58 16.39 15.29 13.91
CA TRP A 58 17.62 14.55 13.82
C TRP A 58 18.68 15.28 14.67
N PRO A 59 19.48 14.56 15.47
CA PRO A 59 20.50 15.21 16.27
C PRO A 59 21.52 15.84 15.32
N ASP A 60 22.14 16.96 15.70
CA ASP A 60 23.16 17.58 14.84
C ASP A 60 24.39 16.67 14.62
N ASN A 61 24.60 15.72 15.54
CA ASN A 61 25.74 14.81 15.54
C ASN A 61 25.32 13.40 15.94
N PHE A 62 25.98 12.39 15.37
CA PHE A 62 25.94 11.02 15.89
C PHE A 62 27.30 10.69 16.53
N GLY A 63 27.35 10.75 17.86
CA GLY A 63 28.62 10.75 18.59
C GLY A 63 29.35 12.09 18.37
N ASP A 64 30.60 12.03 17.94
CA ASP A 64 31.44 13.21 17.70
C ASP A 64 31.42 13.67 16.22
N GLU A 65 30.64 12.98 15.38
CA GLU A 65 30.63 13.16 13.93
C GLU A 65 29.40 13.97 13.48
N LYS A 66 29.64 15.00 12.68
CA LYS A 66 28.59 15.74 11.97
C LYS A 66 28.12 14.95 10.76
N PHE A 67 26.85 15.09 10.41
CA PHE A 67 26.31 14.48 9.21
C PHE A 67 25.35 15.41 8.47
N THR A 68 25.18 15.12 7.19
CA THR A 68 24.15 15.69 6.34
C THR A 68 23.39 14.54 5.68
N ILE A 69 22.07 14.69 5.53
CA ILE A 69 21.24 13.67 4.90
C ILE A 69 20.99 14.08 3.45
N GLU A 70 21.66 13.42 2.50
CA GLU A 70 21.30 13.52 1.08
C GLU A 70 20.05 12.69 0.78
N ARG A 71 18.90 13.36 0.58
CA ARG A 71 17.64 12.70 0.21
C ARG A 71 17.53 12.47 -1.29
N LYS A 72 18.33 11.54 -1.85
CA LYS A 72 18.08 11.01 -3.20
C LYS A 72 16.99 9.94 -3.11
N LEU A 73 15.74 10.35 -3.37
CA LEU A 73 14.55 9.53 -3.13
C LEU A 73 14.32 8.52 -4.26
N ALA A 74 14.75 7.28 -4.05
CA ALA A 74 14.15 6.14 -4.74
C ALA A 74 13.04 5.59 -3.84
N ILE A 75 11.81 6.08 -4.00
CA ILE A 75 10.68 5.63 -3.19
C ILE A 75 10.43 4.14 -3.44
N PRO A 76 10.44 3.30 -2.39
CA PRO A 76 10.29 1.86 -2.53
C PRO A 76 8.87 1.54 -3.02
N PRO A 77 8.68 0.49 -3.84
CA PRO A 77 7.36 0.16 -4.40
C PRO A 77 6.24 -0.03 -3.35
N GLN A 78 6.59 -0.41 -2.12
CA GLN A 78 5.66 -0.57 -1.00
C GLN A 78 5.08 0.76 -0.49
N LEU A 79 5.53 1.91 -0.99
CA LEU A 79 5.01 3.24 -0.67
C LEU A 79 4.35 3.87 -1.89
N VAL A 80 3.87 3.06 -2.83
CA VAL A 80 3.40 3.52 -4.12
C VAL A 80 2.03 2.92 -4.43
N ILE A 81 1.16 3.74 -5.00
CA ILE A 81 -0.11 3.31 -5.59
C ILE A 81 -0.13 3.66 -7.07
N ILE A 82 -1.05 3.02 -7.80
CA ILE A 82 -1.38 3.31 -9.18
C ILE A 82 -2.81 3.80 -9.25
N ILE A 83 -2.99 4.89 -9.98
CA ILE A 83 -4.28 5.37 -10.47
C ILE A 83 -4.41 4.85 -11.91
N ASP A 84 -5.49 4.14 -12.20
CA ASP A 84 -5.76 3.64 -13.54
C ASP A 84 -6.68 4.57 -14.34
N ASN A 85 -6.77 4.30 -15.64
CA ASN A 85 -7.68 4.97 -16.56
C ASN A 85 -7.56 6.51 -16.58
N VAL A 86 -6.37 7.04 -16.32
CA VAL A 86 -6.10 8.49 -16.41
C VAL A 86 -5.93 8.87 -17.88
N SER A 87 -6.79 9.75 -18.36
CA SER A 87 -6.76 10.28 -19.73
C SER A 87 -5.36 10.77 -20.12
N TYR A 88 -4.92 10.48 -21.34
CA TYR A 88 -3.64 10.96 -21.88
C TYR A 88 -3.55 12.48 -21.95
N LYS A 89 -4.70 13.17 -21.95
CA LYS A 89 -4.76 14.64 -21.99
C LYS A 89 -4.59 15.29 -20.61
N THR A 90 -4.69 14.51 -19.52
CA THR A 90 -4.58 15.05 -18.16
C THR A 90 -3.17 15.56 -17.92
N ASN A 91 -3.06 16.84 -17.52
CA ASN A 91 -1.82 17.45 -17.09
C ASN A 91 -1.39 16.88 -15.74
N VAL A 92 -0.30 16.10 -15.75
CA VAL A 92 0.19 15.40 -14.56
C VAL A 92 0.70 16.37 -13.49
N LEU A 93 1.17 17.56 -13.88
CA LEU A 93 1.66 18.56 -12.94
C LEU A 93 0.50 19.21 -12.17
N GLU A 94 -0.61 19.52 -12.85
CA GLU A 94 -1.83 20.01 -12.19
C GLU A 94 -2.42 18.95 -11.25
N MET A 95 -2.50 17.71 -11.74
CA MET A 95 -2.89 16.55 -10.94
C MET A 95 -2.00 16.37 -9.70
N GLU A 96 -0.67 16.54 -9.85
CA GLU A 96 0.27 16.49 -8.72
C GLU A 96 -0.04 17.57 -7.68
N ASN A 97 -0.30 18.80 -8.12
CA ASN A 97 -0.62 19.91 -7.24
C ASN A 97 -1.95 19.72 -6.50
N ASP A 98 -3.02 19.26 -7.18
CA ASP A 98 -4.30 18.96 -6.54
C ASP A 98 -4.15 17.85 -5.50
N ILE A 99 -3.45 16.76 -5.85
CA ILE A 99 -3.19 15.66 -4.90
C ILE A 99 -2.39 16.18 -3.69
N LYS A 100 -1.31 16.93 -3.91
CA LYS A 100 -0.48 17.45 -2.81
C LYS A 100 -1.23 18.43 -1.91
N SER A 101 -2.19 19.19 -2.44
CA SER A 101 -3.03 20.09 -1.62
C SER A 101 -3.93 19.37 -0.62
N ARG A 102 -4.20 18.07 -0.84
CA ARG A 102 -5.07 17.23 0.00
C ARG A 102 -4.29 16.21 0.82
N TYR A 103 -3.06 15.89 0.40
CA TYR A 103 -2.25 14.82 0.95
C TYR A 103 -0.78 15.25 1.07
N ASP A 104 -0.42 15.84 2.20
CA ASP A 104 0.95 16.31 2.49
C ASP A 104 2.01 15.20 2.44
N ASN A 105 1.59 13.95 2.58
CA ASN A 105 2.45 12.77 2.52
C ASN A 105 2.81 12.31 1.10
N VAL A 106 2.28 12.99 0.07
CA VAL A 106 2.58 12.69 -1.34
C VAL A 106 3.86 13.38 -1.75
N VAL A 107 4.86 12.58 -2.12
CA VAL A 107 6.18 13.07 -2.55
C VAL A 107 6.14 13.46 -4.02
N LYS A 108 5.55 12.61 -4.86
CA LYS A 108 5.60 12.77 -6.32
C LYS A 108 4.46 12.04 -7.02
N VAL A 109 4.05 12.58 -8.17
CA VAL A 109 3.08 11.96 -9.07
C VAL A 109 3.72 11.83 -10.45
N ILE A 110 3.65 10.65 -11.05
CA ILE A 110 4.40 10.32 -12.27
C ILE A 110 3.52 9.51 -13.21
N ARG A 111 3.34 9.97 -14.46
CA ARG A 111 2.73 9.13 -15.50
C ARG A 111 3.71 8.04 -15.94
N LEU A 112 3.26 6.80 -15.94
CA LEU A 112 4.07 5.68 -16.38
C LEU A 112 4.19 5.68 -17.90
N LYS A 113 5.35 5.24 -18.39
CA LYS A 113 5.64 5.06 -19.82
C LYS A 113 5.80 3.58 -20.14
N ASN A 114 5.41 3.21 -21.36
CA ASN A 114 5.63 1.86 -21.88
C ASN A 114 7.09 1.66 -22.32
N LYS A 115 7.44 0.46 -22.78
CA LYS A 115 8.80 0.14 -23.27
C LYS A 115 9.27 1.03 -24.43
N SER A 116 8.32 1.53 -25.22
CA SER A 116 8.55 2.44 -26.34
C SER A 116 8.56 3.92 -25.92
N GLN A 117 8.61 4.21 -24.62
CA GLN A 117 8.65 5.57 -24.05
C GLN A 117 7.38 6.41 -24.28
N PHE A 118 6.28 5.79 -24.72
CA PHE A 118 4.99 6.46 -24.79
C PHE A 118 4.28 6.42 -23.45
N ASP A 119 3.58 7.51 -23.15
CA ASP A 119 2.74 7.62 -21.97
C ASP A 119 1.67 6.53 -21.94
N THR A 120 1.34 6.10 -20.74
CA THR A 120 0.25 5.14 -20.47
C THR A 120 -0.90 5.84 -19.76
N ASN A 121 -2.02 5.13 -19.62
CA ASN A 121 -3.17 5.56 -18.81
C ASN A 121 -2.96 5.32 -17.29
N PHE A 122 -1.76 4.91 -16.87
CA PHE A 122 -1.43 4.68 -15.47
C PHE A 122 -0.62 5.85 -14.92
N VAL A 123 -1.05 6.35 -13.77
CA VAL A 123 -0.32 7.35 -12.99
C VAL A 123 0.09 6.74 -11.67
N LYS A 124 1.37 6.90 -11.34
CA LYS A 124 1.99 6.42 -10.11
C LYS A 124 2.03 7.56 -9.10
N VAL A 125 1.59 7.30 -7.86
CA VAL A 125 1.67 8.26 -6.74
C VAL A 125 2.58 7.67 -5.67
N GLU A 126 3.60 8.43 -5.30
CA GLU A 126 4.62 8.07 -4.32
C GLU A 126 4.35 8.74 -2.97
N PHE A 127 4.40 7.95 -1.89
CA PHE A 127 4.17 8.42 -0.52
C PHE A 127 5.46 8.36 0.31
N ASN A 128 5.56 9.22 1.31
CA ASN A 128 6.57 9.13 2.37
C ASN A 128 6.06 8.42 3.64
N SER A 129 4.78 8.02 3.67
CA SER A 129 4.12 7.43 4.83
C SER A 129 3.37 6.15 4.43
N PRO A 130 3.67 4.98 5.05
CA PRO A 130 2.94 3.75 4.77
C PRO A 130 1.48 3.87 5.18
N LYS A 131 1.20 4.55 6.29
CA LYS A 131 -0.16 4.74 6.80
C LYS A 131 -1.01 5.53 5.79
N ALA A 132 -0.50 6.64 5.27
CA ALA A 132 -1.22 7.44 4.28
C ALA A 132 -1.51 6.64 2.99
N ARG A 133 -0.54 5.85 2.55
CA ARG A 133 -0.70 4.91 1.42
C ARG A 133 -1.81 3.91 1.69
N ASP A 134 -1.76 3.24 2.85
CA ASP A 134 -2.69 2.18 3.21
C ASP A 134 -4.11 2.72 3.40
N ASP A 135 -4.26 3.90 4.00
CA ASP A 135 -5.57 4.57 4.16
C ASP A 135 -6.23 4.84 2.80
N ILE A 136 -5.46 5.28 1.80
CA ILE A 136 -5.94 5.51 0.43
C ILE A 136 -6.27 4.19 -0.27
N LEU A 137 -5.46 3.16 -0.11
CA LEU A 137 -5.75 1.84 -0.68
C LEU A 137 -7.00 1.21 -0.07
N ASN A 138 -7.17 1.32 1.25
CA ASN A 138 -8.36 0.83 1.94
C ASN A 138 -9.63 1.57 1.51
N LYS A 139 -9.50 2.87 1.20
CA LYS A 139 -10.58 3.67 0.62
C LYS A 139 -10.91 3.25 -0.83
N GLY A 140 -9.93 2.75 -1.58
CA GLY A 140 -10.10 2.21 -2.93
C GLY A 140 -10.23 3.25 -4.06
N TYR A 141 -10.30 4.55 -3.71
CA TYR A 141 -10.31 5.63 -4.70
C TYR A 141 -9.63 6.91 -4.17
N MET A 142 -9.21 7.77 -5.10
CA MET A 142 -8.77 9.14 -4.84
C MET A 142 -9.64 10.12 -5.63
N THR A 143 -10.05 11.22 -5.01
CA THR A 143 -10.75 12.30 -5.72
C THR A 143 -9.72 13.31 -6.21
N ILE A 144 -9.73 13.58 -7.52
CA ILE A 144 -8.82 14.50 -8.20
C ILE A 144 -9.67 15.34 -9.16
N ASP A 145 -9.58 16.67 -9.09
CA ASP A 145 -10.41 17.57 -9.92
C ASP A 145 -11.91 17.22 -9.85
N TYR A 146 -12.40 16.86 -8.65
CA TYR A 146 -13.77 16.41 -8.38
C TYR A 146 -14.19 15.07 -9.03
N ILE A 147 -13.27 14.40 -9.73
CA ILE A 147 -13.48 13.08 -10.33
C ILE A 147 -12.92 12.02 -9.39
N LYS A 148 -13.65 10.92 -9.20
CA LYS A 148 -13.15 9.75 -8.48
C LYS A 148 -12.34 8.87 -9.43
N HIS A 149 -11.10 8.61 -9.06
CA HIS A 149 -10.26 7.65 -9.75
C HIS A 149 -10.01 6.44 -8.87
N ASP A 150 -10.10 5.25 -9.47
CA ASP A 150 -9.77 4.00 -8.79
C ASP A 150 -8.27 3.94 -8.50
N VAL A 151 -7.93 3.47 -7.31
CA VAL A 151 -6.54 3.26 -6.90
C VAL A 151 -6.26 1.79 -6.66
N LYS A 152 -5.05 1.37 -7.01
CA LYS A 152 -4.56 0.01 -6.84
C LYS A 152 -3.16 0.02 -6.26
N GLU A 153 -2.80 -1.04 -5.56
CA GLU A 153 -1.42 -1.22 -5.12
C GLU A 153 -0.47 -1.25 -6.33
N TYR A 154 0.65 -0.53 -6.23
CA TYR A 154 1.69 -0.64 -7.23
C TYR A 154 2.45 -1.95 -7.05
N LEU A 155 2.23 -2.87 -7.99
CA LEU A 155 3.01 -4.09 -8.08
C LEU A 155 4.14 -3.84 -9.09
N PRO A 156 5.39 -3.64 -8.64
CA PRO A 156 6.49 -3.52 -9.56
C PRO A 156 6.56 -4.80 -10.40
N GLN A 157 6.90 -4.67 -11.69
CA GLN A 157 7.15 -5.85 -12.51
C GLN A 157 8.25 -6.64 -11.81
N ALA A 158 7.89 -7.82 -11.32
CA ALA A 158 8.73 -8.48 -10.36
C ALA A 158 10.01 -8.98 -11.04
N SER A 159 11.09 -8.24 -10.82
CA SER A 159 12.43 -8.71 -11.11
C SER A 159 12.80 -9.66 -9.97
N ILE A 160 12.54 -10.95 -10.16
CA ILE A 160 13.08 -11.96 -9.27
C ILE A 160 14.60 -11.79 -9.31
N LEU A 161 15.20 -11.52 -8.15
CA LEU A 161 16.65 -11.44 -8.05
C LEU A 161 17.20 -12.84 -8.26
N ILE A 162 17.84 -13.07 -9.40
CA ILE A 162 18.49 -14.32 -9.76
C ILE A 162 20.00 -14.09 -9.70
N CYS A 163 20.68 -14.88 -8.87
CA CYS A 163 22.13 -14.83 -8.72
C CYS A 163 22.81 -15.25 -10.02
N SER A 164 23.71 -14.44 -10.57
CA SER A 164 24.41 -14.75 -11.82
C SER A 164 25.41 -15.89 -11.72
N ASN A 165 25.83 -16.26 -10.50
CA ASN A 165 26.76 -17.37 -10.25
C ASN A 165 26.02 -18.70 -10.17
N CYS A 166 25.12 -18.88 -9.20
CA CYS A 166 24.44 -20.15 -8.98
C CYS A 166 23.06 -20.26 -9.64
N MET A 167 22.55 -19.19 -10.27
CA MET A 167 21.19 -19.11 -10.80
C MET A 167 20.09 -19.31 -9.74
N GLY A 168 20.44 -19.27 -8.46
CA GLY A 168 19.52 -19.32 -7.33
C GLY A 168 18.79 -17.99 -7.11
N LEU A 169 17.66 -18.05 -6.42
CA LEU A 169 16.83 -16.89 -6.14
C LEU A 169 17.31 -16.13 -4.89
N GLY A 170 17.00 -14.84 -4.82
CA GLY A 170 16.98 -14.06 -3.57
C GLY A 170 18.32 -13.56 -3.05
N HIS A 171 19.40 -13.64 -3.83
CA HIS A 171 20.71 -13.10 -3.43
C HIS A 171 21.55 -12.61 -4.61
N PHE A 172 22.50 -11.74 -4.33
CA PHE A 172 23.46 -11.24 -5.30
C PHE A 172 24.67 -12.19 -5.43
N CYS A 173 25.38 -12.11 -6.56
CA CYS A 173 26.57 -12.92 -6.84
C CYS A 173 27.66 -12.83 -5.75
N ASN A 174 27.86 -11.64 -5.19
CA ASN A 174 28.83 -11.39 -4.12
C ASN A 174 28.46 -12.02 -2.77
N GLN A 175 27.20 -12.41 -2.59
CA GLN A 175 26.68 -13.09 -1.39
C GLN A 175 26.48 -14.59 -1.63
N CYS A 176 26.84 -15.08 -2.82
CA CYS A 176 26.70 -16.47 -3.17
C CYS A 176 27.74 -17.31 -2.42
N LYS A 177 27.29 -18.30 -1.66
CA LYS A 177 28.17 -19.26 -0.97
C LYS A 177 28.62 -20.40 -1.87
N GLN A 178 28.08 -20.49 -3.09
CA GLN A 178 28.41 -21.56 -4.03
C GLN A 178 29.74 -21.26 -4.71
N THR A 179 30.70 -22.17 -4.57
CA THR A 179 32.04 -22.03 -5.17
C THR A 179 32.01 -22.26 -6.68
N ASN A 180 31.16 -23.19 -7.13
CA ASN A 180 30.96 -23.48 -8.55
C ASN A 180 29.83 -22.63 -9.12
N ALA A 181 30.01 -22.11 -10.32
CA ALA A 181 28.95 -21.47 -11.07
C ALA A 181 27.93 -22.50 -11.58
N THR A 182 26.79 -22.03 -12.07
CA THR A 182 25.74 -22.86 -12.66
C THR A 182 25.44 -22.37 -14.06
N CYS A 183 25.51 -23.27 -15.03
CA CYS A 183 25.26 -22.93 -16.43
C CYS A 183 23.82 -22.45 -16.62
N LYS A 184 23.64 -21.30 -17.29
CA LYS A 184 22.31 -20.69 -17.52
C LYS A 184 21.41 -21.49 -18.48
N VAL A 185 22.02 -22.39 -19.25
CA VAL A 185 21.35 -23.18 -20.28
C VAL A 185 20.98 -24.56 -19.73
N CYS A 186 21.96 -25.36 -19.33
CA CYS A 186 21.72 -26.73 -18.87
C CYS A 186 21.54 -26.89 -17.36
N SER A 187 21.74 -25.83 -16.57
CA SER A 187 21.68 -25.86 -15.09
C SER A 187 22.70 -26.78 -14.41
N GLU A 188 23.78 -27.17 -15.10
CA GLU A 188 24.88 -27.94 -14.51
C GLU A 188 25.82 -27.04 -13.71
N GLN A 189 26.40 -27.59 -12.63
CA GLN A 189 27.41 -26.90 -11.84
C GLN A 189 28.79 -27.03 -12.48
N VAL A 190 29.46 -25.89 -12.66
CA VAL A 190 30.73 -25.78 -13.40
C VAL A 190 31.69 -24.90 -12.63
N LYS A 191 32.99 -25.22 -12.66
CA LYS A 191 34.01 -24.38 -12.01
C LYS A 191 34.14 -23.01 -12.69
N ASP A 192 34.04 -23.01 -14.01
CA ASP A 192 34.04 -21.81 -14.83
C ASP A 192 33.04 -21.98 -15.98
N VAL A 193 32.15 -21.00 -16.15
CA VAL A 193 31.13 -20.99 -17.21
C VAL A 193 31.78 -20.77 -18.58
N SER A 194 32.92 -20.09 -18.64
CA SER A 194 33.60 -19.76 -19.91
C SER A 194 34.20 -20.98 -20.61
N THR A 195 34.59 -22.00 -19.83
CA THR A 195 35.21 -23.24 -20.33
C THR A 195 34.25 -24.43 -20.37
N HIS A 196 32.98 -24.21 -20.01
CA HIS A 196 31.97 -25.26 -19.98
C HIS A 196 31.48 -25.64 -21.39
N GLN A 197 31.67 -26.91 -21.75
CA GLN A 197 31.09 -27.48 -22.97
C GLN A 197 29.62 -27.84 -22.75
N CYS A 198 28.74 -26.85 -22.92
CA CYS A 198 27.31 -27.04 -22.79
C CYS A 198 26.75 -27.81 -23.99
N GLN A 199 25.98 -28.87 -23.74
CA GLN A 199 25.26 -29.62 -24.78
C GLN A 199 24.04 -28.87 -25.35
N GLY A 200 23.76 -27.64 -24.88
CA GLY A 200 22.67 -26.80 -25.37
C GLY A 200 21.27 -27.22 -24.90
N VAL A 201 21.16 -28.28 -24.09
CA VAL A 201 19.88 -28.73 -23.54
C VAL A 201 19.38 -27.71 -22.52
N VAL A 202 18.33 -26.97 -22.88
CA VAL A 202 17.74 -25.95 -22.00
C VAL A 202 17.00 -26.63 -20.85
N LYS A 203 17.43 -26.36 -19.62
CA LYS A 203 16.85 -26.92 -18.40
C LYS A 203 16.76 -25.87 -17.31
N CYS A 204 15.59 -25.77 -16.69
CA CYS A 204 15.34 -24.87 -15.57
C CYS A 204 15.86 -25.45 -14.25
N LEU A 205 16.64 -24.67 -13.50
CA LEU A 205 17.16 -25.05 -12.19
C LEU A 205 16.03 -25.20 -11.15
N HIS A 206 14.95 -24.43 -11.25
CA HIS A 206 13.92 -24.34 -10.22
C HIS A 206 12.77 -25.35 -10.37
N CYS A 207 12.51 -25.83 -11.57
CA CYS A 207 11.43 -26.79 -11.83
C CYS A 207 11.85 -27.99 -12.68
N GLY A 208 13.09 -28.01 -13.19
CA GLY A 208 13.59 -29.06 -14.08
C GLY A 208 13.01 -29.04 -15.52
N GLY A 209 12.10 -28.12 -15.84
CA GLY A 209 11.44 -28.05 -17.15
C GLY A 209 12.33 -27.52 -18.29
N ALA A 210 11.88 -27.71 -19.52
CA ALA A 210 12.57 -27.30 -20.75
C ALA A 210 12.42 -25.81 -21.07
N HIS A 211 12.92 -24.95 -20.19
CA HIS A 211 12.98 -23.48 -20.35
C HIS A 211 14.10 -22.91 -19.48
N HIS A 212 14.49 -21.65 -19.72
CA HIS A 212 15.53 -21.00 -18.92
C HIS A 212 15.05 -20.72 -17.49
N SER A 213 15.97 -20.78 -16.51
CA SER A 213 15.66 -20.53 -15.09
C SER A 213 15.11 -19.13 -14.79
N ASN A 214 15.22 -18.17 -15.72
CA ASN A 214 14.67 -16.81 -15.61
C ASN A 214 13.38 -16.60 -16.43
N ASP A 215 12.87 -17.64 -17.09
CA ASP A 215 11.67 -17.53 -17.93
C ASP A 215 10.42 -17.40 -17.05
N LEU A 216 9.55 -16.44 -17.38
CA LEU A 216 8.27 -16.20 -16.70
C LEU A 216 7.30 -17.39 -16.82
N LYS A 217 7.57 -18.32 -17.75
CA LYS A 217 6.85 -19.59 -17.87
C LYS A 217 7.16 -20.57 -16.73
N CYS A 218 8.23 -20.35 -15.97
CA CYS A 218 8.57 -21.21 -14.84
C CYS A 218 7.56 -21.06 -13.70
N MET A 219 6.82 -22.13 -13.39
CA MET A 219 5.86 -22.11 -12.27
C MET A 219 6.55 -21.86 -10.93
N SER A 220 7.78 -22.35 -10.72
CA SER A 220 8.55 -22.12 -9.50
C SER A 220 8.90 -20.63 -9.34
N LEU A 221 9.24 -19.93 -10.43
CA LEU A 221 9.41 -18.48 -10.40
C LEU A 221 8.09 -17.77 -10.13
N LYS A 222 7.01 -18.15 -10.83
CA LYS A 222 5.67 -17.57 -10.63
C LYS A 222 5.14 -17.75 -9.19
N ASN A 223 5.56 -18.80 -8.51
CA ASN A 223 5.21 -19.10 -7.11
C ASN A 223 6.14 -18.43 -6.08
N GLY A 224 7.38 -18.10 -6.46
CA GLY A 224 8.36 -17.38 -5.64
C GLY A 224 8.30 -15.86 -5.81
N LEU A 225 7.63 -15.38 -6.86
CA LEU A 225 6.99 -14.07 -6.82
C LEU A 225 6.07 -14.02 -5.60
N PRO A 226 5.95 -12.89 -4.90
CA PRO A 226 4.89 -12.73 -3.92
C PRO A 226 3.59 -13.11 -4.63
N LYS A 227 3.06 -14.29 -4.31
CA LYS A 227 1.73 -14.68 -4.72
C LYS A 227 0.83 -13.56 -4.21
N LYS A 228 -0.24 -13.24 -4.94
CA LYS A 228 -1.37 -12.55 -4.31
C LYS A 228 -1.58 -13.25 -2.98
N GLU A 229 -1.23 -12.61 -1.86
CA GLU A 229 -1.84 -12.96 -0.59
C GLU A 229 -3.30 -12.58 -0.81
N LYS A 230 -4.02 -13.53 -1.38
CA LYS A 230 -5.44 -13.65 -1.17
C LYS A 230 -5.56 -13.68 0.34
N ASN A 231 -5.93 -12.53 0.90
CA ASN A 231 -6.36 -12.36 2.27
C ASN A 231 -7.49 -13.33 2.65
N ASP A 232 -7.99 -14.16 1.72
CA ASP A 232 -8.99 -15.20 1.89
C ASP A 232 -8.82 -16.01 3.21
N THR A 233 -7.61 -16.41 3.63
CA THR A 233 -7.45 -17.17 4.90
C THR A 233 -7.49 -16.32 6.16
N LYS A 234 -7.10 -15.04 6.09
CA LYS A 234 -7.22 -14.11 7.22
C LYS A 234 -8.63 -13.54 7.31
N ILE A 235 -9.26 -13.25 6.17
CA ILE A 235 -10.67 -12.87 6.05
C ILE A 235 -11.58 -14.03 6.48
N GLU A 236 -11.31 -15.29 6.12
CA GLU A 236 -12.13 -16.42 6.62
C GLU A 236 -11.99 -16.62 8.14
N ASN A 237 -10.80 -16.45 8.69
CA ASN A 237 -10.57 -16.56 10.13
C ASN A 237 -11.13 -15.34 10.89
N ASP A 238 -11.03 -14.15 10.33
CA ASP A 238 -11.59 -12.91 10.87
C ASP A 238 -13.13 -12.90 10.72
N ILE A 239 -13.70 -13.50 9.67
CA ILE A 239 -15.15 -13.72 9.51
C ILE A 239 -15.65 -14.75 10.51
N LYS A 240 -14.93 -15.88 10.72
CA LYS A 240 -15.29 -16.85 11.76
C LYS A 240 -15.18 -16.28 13.17
N ALA A 241 -14.15 -15.48 13.44
CA ALA A 241 -13.99 -14.77 14.71
C ALA A 241 -15.07 -13.69 14.91
N ALA A 242 -15.44 -12.96 13.85
CA ALA A 242 -16.53 -11.98 13.86
C ALA A 242 -17.92 -12.63 13.99
N GLN A 243 -18.13 -13.83 13.44
CA GLN A 243 -19.37 -14.59 13.61
C GLN A 243 -19.53 -15.10 15.05
N LEU A 244 -18.43 -15.48 15.71
CA LEU A 244 -18.41 -15.88 17.12
C LEU A 244 -18.58 -14.70 18.10
N SER A 245 -18.13 -13.49 17.75
CA SER A 245 -18.35 -12.27 18.56
C SER A 245 -19.70 -11.60 18.28
N ASN A 246 -20.23 -11.68 17.05
CA ASN A 246 -21.55 -11.14 16.69
C ASN A 246 -22.71 -11.86 17.37
N GLY A 247 -22.57 -13.14 17.73
CA GLY A 247 -23.58 -13.85 18.53
C GLY A 247 -23.83 -13.23 19.91
N ARG A 248 -22.90 -12.40 20.42
CA ARG A 248 -23.03 -11.68 21.69
C ARG A 248 -23.48 -10.22 21.53
N LEU A 249 -23.15 -9.58 20.40
CA LEU A 249 -23.57 -8.22 20.03
C LEU A 249 -25.03 -8.15 19.53
N ASP A 250 -25.58 -9.26 19.03
CA ASP A 250 -26.94 -9.31 18.49
C ASP A 250 -28.02 -9.09 19.57
N GLY A 251 -27.73 -9.39 20.84
CA GLY A 251 -28.63 -9.10 21.97
C GLY A 251 -28.67 -7.62 22.36
N GLU A 252 -27.54 -6.92 22.28
CA GLU A 252 -27.39 -5.52 22.69
C GLU A 252 -27.91 -4.57 21.61
N LEU A 253 -27.68 -4.90 20.33
CA LEU A 253 -28.23 -4.17 19.19
C LEU A 253 -29.76 -4.32 19.11
N LYS A 254 -30.31 -5.52 19.36
CA LYS A 254 -31.77 -5.73 19.44
C LYS A 254 -32.40 -4.91 20.56
N HIS A 255 -31.71 -4.72 21.68
CA HIS A 255 -32.18 -3.87 22.77
C HIS A 255 -32.16 -2.37 22.39
N GLN A 256 -31.08 -1.88 21.79
CA GLN A 256 -30.98 -0.49 21.33
C GLN A 256 -31.96 -0.14 20.20
N VAL A 257 -32.18 -1.06 19.26
CA VAL A 257 -33.18 -0.90 18.18
C VAL A 257 -34.59 -0.83 18.76
N LYS A 258 -34.91 -1.65 19.77
CA LYS A 258 -36.21 -1.62 20.44
C LYS A 258 -36.45 -0.32 21.22
N VAL A 259 -35.40 0.26 21.81
CA VAL A 259 -35.45 1.59 22.46
C VAL A 259 -35.68 2.71 21.43
N ILE A 260 -35.02 2.65 20.28
CA ILE A 260 -35.21 3.63 19.19
C ILE A 260 -36.61 3.52 18.58
N GLU A 261 -37.15 2.32 18.35
CA GLU A 261 -38.53 2.16 17.88
C GLU A 261 -39.56 2.69 18.89
N GLN A 262 -39.34 2.45 20.19
CA GLN A 262 -40.26 2.89 21.24
C GLN A 262 -40.22 4.41 21.52
N LEU A 263 -39.13 5.10 21.18
CA LEU A 263 -38.97 6.53 21.48
C LEU A 263 -39.03 7.41 20.23
N PHE A 264 -38.44 6.98 19.12
CA PHE A 264 -38.27 7.84 17.95
C PHE A 264 -39.51 7.86 17.04
N ILE A 265 -40.24 6.75 16.96
CA ILE A 265 -41.48 6.69 16.16
C ILE A 265 -42.59 7.56 16.80
N PRO A 266 -42.86 7.49 18.12
CA PRO A 266 -43.84 8.36 18.75
C PRO A 266 -43.49 9.85 18.63
N VAL A 267 -42.21 10.21 18.80
CA VAL A 267 -41.77 11.61 18.66
C VAL A 267 -41.98 12.14 17.24
N LEU A 268 -41.76 11.32 16.22
CA LEU A 268 -42.05 11.71 14.83
C LEU A 268 -43.55 11.86 14.60
N ASP A 269 -44.38 10.99 15.17
CA ASP A 269 -45.84 11.10 15.06
C ASP A 269 -46.38 12.33 15.82
N ASP A 270 -45.80 12.67 16.98
CA ASP A 270 -46.12 13.89 17.72
C ASP A 270 -45.72 15.16 16.95
N ILE A 271 -44.53 15.18 16.35
CA ILE A 271 -44.07 16.29 15.49
C ILE A 271 -45.00 16.47 14.29
N MET A 272 -45.40 15.37 13.65
CA MET A 272 -46.32 15.42 12.50
C MET A 272 -47.73 15.87 12.91
N THR A 273 -48.18 15.51 14.12
CA THR A 273 -49.44 15.97 14.69
C THR A 273 -49.40 17.48 14.95
N VAL A 274 -48.35 17.97 15.61
CA VAL A 274 -48.14 19.41 15.88
C VAL A 274 -48.06 20.20 14.57
N LEU A 275 -47.32 19.72 13.56
CA LEU A 275 -47.26 20.36 12.25
C LEU A 275 -48.62 20.39 11.55
N THR A 276 -49.46 19.37 11.76
CA THR A 276 -50.81 19.32 11.20
C THR A 276 -51.77 20.27 11.93
N GLU A 277 -51.65 20.41 13.24
CA GLU A 277 -52.44 21.35 14.05
C GLU A 277 -52.06 22.82 13.80
N LEU A 278 -50.77 23.12 13.64
CA LEU A 278 -50.28 24.45 13.25
C LEU A 278 -50.78 24.85 11.85
N ASN A 279 -50.99 23.88 10.97
CA ASN A 279 -51.53 24.09 9.62
C ASN A 279 -53.02 24.48 9.60
N ILE A 280 -53.76 24.23 10.68
CA ILE A 280 -55.20 24.57 10.79
C ILE A 280 -55.39 26.03 11.23
N LYS A 281 -54.39 26.67 11.85
CA LYS A 281 -54.52 28.02 12.43
C LYS A 281 -54.25 29.18 11.45
N ASP A 282 -53.41 29.02 10.44
CA ASP A 282 -52.94 30.16 9.62
C ASP A 282 -53.23 30.06 8.11
N GLY A 283 -54.10 29.14 7.67
CA GLY A 283 -54.66 29.15 6.30
C GLY A 283 -53.67 28.98 5.14
N ARG A 284 -52.39 28.70 5.40
CA ARG A 284 -51.41 28.34 4.36
C ARG A 284 -51.25 26.83 4.35
N ALA A 285 -51.77 26.20 3.31
CA ALA A 285 -51.61 24.77 3.09
C ALA A 285 -50.11 24.41 3.05
N ILE A 286 -49.66 23.56 3.99
CA ILE A 286 -48.47 22.73 3.77
C ILE A 286 -48.64 22.07 2.41
N ASP A 287 -47.69 22.34 1.51
CA ASP A 287 -47.64 21.86 0.15
C ASP A 287 -47.96 20.36 0.11
N ALA A 288 -48.86 19.96 -0.78
CA ALA A 288 -49.16 18.54 -1.00
C ALA A 288 -47.88 17.73 -1.27
N ASP A 289 -46.85 18.39 -1.81
CA ASP A 289 -45.52 17.83 -2.02
C ASP A 289 -44.82 17.46 -0.69
N PHE A 290 -44.95 18.26 0.36
CA PHE A 290 -44.33 17.95 1.66
C PHE A 290 -45.01 16.76 2.36
N ARG A 291 -46.35 16.66 2.27
CA ARG A 291 -47.09 15.48 2.77
C ARG A 291 -46.73 14.20 2.00
N SER A 292 -46.59 14.32 0.69
CA SER A 292 -46.16 13.21 -0.17
C SER A 292 -44.74 12.75 0.17
N ARG A 293 -43.79 13.68 0.27
CA ARG A 293 -42.38 13.40 0.60
C ARG A 293 -42.19 12.82 2.00
N SER A 294 -42.91 13.35 3.00
CA SER A 294 -42.87 12.82 4.37
C SER A 294 -43.47 11.41 4.45
N GLY A 295 -44.55 11.14 3.72
CA GLY A 295 -45.10 9.79 3.57
C GLY A 295 -44.12 8.82 2.92
N LEU A 296 -43.42 9.27 1.87
CA LEU A 296 -42.38 8.49 1.20
C LEU A 296 -41.22 8.16 2.15
N TRP A 297 -40.69 9.16 2.86
CA TRP A 297 -39.63 8.96 3.85
C TRP A 297 -40.02 8.01 4.97
N LYS A 298 -41.26 8.11 5.48
CA LYS A 298 -41.79 7.17 6.49
C LYS A 298 -41.83 5.74 5.95
N SER A 299 -42.22 5.55 4.69
CA SER A 299 -42.26 4.23 4.06
C SER A 299 -40.86 3.66 3.78
N GLU A 300 -39.91 4.49 3.35
CA GLU A 300 -38.52 4.09 3.08
C GLU A 300 -37.78 3.73 4.37
N LEU A 301 -37.97 4.52 5.43
CA LEU A 301 -37.46 4.21 6.77
C LEU A 301 -38.03 2.87 7.26
N LYS A 302 -39.35 2.67 7.17
CA LYS A 302 -39.97 1.41 7.58
C LYS A 302 -39.44 0.21 6.79
N ALA A 303 -39.32 0.34 5.47
CA ALA A 303 -38.78 -0.72 4.61
C ALA A 303 -37.30 -1.03 4.90
N TYR A 304 -36.50 0.00 5.19
CA TYR A 304 -35.10 -0.15 5.60
C TYR A 304 -34.99 -0.93 6.90
N TRP A 305 -35.83 -0.62 7.89
CA TRP A 305 -35.85 -1.28 9.20
C TRP A 305 -36.37 -2.73 9.12
N ASP A 306 -37.46 -2.98 8.38
CA ASP A 306 -38.00 -4.33 8.17
C ASP A 306 -37.00 -5.27 7.48
N LYS A 307 -36.16 -4.73 6.58
CA LYS A 307 -35.11 -5.48 5.88
C LYS A 307 -33.92 -5.79 6.78
N ARG A 308 -33.63 -4.92 7.75
CA ARG A 308 -32.51 -5.06 8.69
C ARG A 308 -32.82 -6.00 9.86
N LEU A 309 -34.09 -6.19 10.20
CA LEU A 309 -34.56 -7.15 11.22
C LEU A 309 -34.70 -8.60 10.73
N LYS A 310 -34.64 -8.82 9.40
CA LYS A 310 -34.71 -10.16 8.77
C LYS A 310 -33.34 -10.78 8.45
N LEU A 311 -32.25 -10.06 8.73
CA LEU A 311 -30.87 -10.51 8.63
C LEU A 311 -30.32 -10.78 10.04
#